data_AF-A0A838ZPA2-F1
#
_entry.id   AF-A0A838ZPA2-F1
#
_cell.length_a   1.000
_cell.length_b   1.000
_cell.length_c   1.000
_cell.angle_alpha   90.00
_cell.angle_beta   90.00
_cell.angle_gamma   90.00
#
_symmetry.space_group_name_H-M   'P 1'
#
loop_
_entity.id
_entity.type
_entity.pdbx_description
1 polymer ?
#
loop_
_entity_poly.entity_id
_entity_poly.type
_entity_poly.pdbx_seq_one_letter_code
_entity_poly.pdbx_strand_id
1 'polypeptide(L)'
;MKTIEEVLIKLDEIILWSKENKSPLGYFACTYRATTAQVLRNIELKKFEDNPRMVRMDVDFALRYIDAWGAYQKGKKCTHSWYLTFEAAKNDKLLILHHIFLGMNAHINLDLGISAAAVMPYRKINPLKKDFVKINSVIASINQNVQEKLNEIFYPIDLLDKISNGKDNAVLDFAISRAREASWTTAVIHSNTPKFLRESVIDIVDYATAKVATQILHPKLISSKTISDLRSCESQDIVKNIEILQAIKNV
;
A
#
# COMPACT_ATOMS: atom_id res chain seq x y z
N MET A 1 11.09 15.64 -3.37
CA MET A 1 11.93 14.46 -3.09
C MET A 1 12.66 14.05 -4.35
N LYS A 2 13.87 13.50 -4.20
CA LYS A 2 14.75 13.02 -5.26
C LYS A 2 15.36 11.65 -4.98
N THR A 3 15.34 11.17 -3.73
CA THR A 3 15.92 9.87 -3.34
C THR A 3 14.98 9.07 -2.45
N ILE A 4 15.24 7.76 -2.33
CA ILE A 4 14.42 6.85 -1.50
C ILE A 4 14.66 7.13 -0.01
N GLU A 5 15.84 7.59 0.38
CA GLU A 5 16.14 8.00 1.75
C GLU A 5 15.27 9.20 2.17
N GLU A 6 15.08 10.18 1.29
CA GLU A 6 14.15 11.28 1.56
C GLU A 6 12.70 10.80 1.67
N VAL A 7 12.32 9.77 0.90
CA VAL A 7 11.02 9.10 1.03
C VAL A 7 10.87 8.46 2.41
N LEU A 8 11.87 7.70 2.86
CA LEU A 8 11.86 7.04 4.16
C LEU A 8 11.72 8.06 5.30
N ILE A 9 12.42 9.21 5.22
CA ILE A 9 12.27 10.31 6.17
C ILE A 9 10.83 10.84 6.18
N LYS A 10 10.21 11.04 5.02
CA LYS A 10 8.80 11.48 4.95
C LYS A 10 7.82 10.44 5.49
N LEU A 11 8.09 9.17 5.28
CA LEU A 11 7.28 8.11 5.89
C LEU A 11 7.45 8.08 7.42
N ASP A 12 8.66 8.31 7.93
CA ASP A 12 8.92 8.46 9.37
C ASP A 12 8.17 9.65 9.97
N GLU A 13 8.11 10.78 9.27
CA GLU A 13 7.31 11.95 9.68
C GLU A 13 5.81 11.61 9.75
N ILE A 14 5.27 10.91 8.75
CA ILE A 14 3.84 10.49 8.74
C ILE A 14 3.55 9.50 9.88
N ILE A 15 4.47 8.57 10.15
CA ILE A 15 4.34 7.62 11.26
C ILE A 15 4.38 8.35 12.60
N LEU A 16 5.29 9.30 12.78
CA LEU A 16 5.38 10.11 14.00
C LEU A 16 4.09 10.91 14.22
N TRP A 17 3.63 11.62 13.19
CA TRP A 17 2.35 12.35 13.25
C TRP A 17 1.20 11.42 13.63
N SER A 18 1.18 10.20 13.07
CA SER A 18 0.14 9.21 13.37
C SER A 18 0.16 8.75 14.82
N LYS A 19 1.35 8.60 15.43
CA LYS A 19 1.47 8.31 16.87
C LYS A 19 0.97 9.47 17.72
N GLU A 20 1.43 10.69 17.44
CA GLU A 20 1.04 11.90 18.18
C GLU A 20 -0.47 12.15 18.14
N ASN A 21 -1.11 11.85 17.00
CA ASN A 21 -2.54 12.05 16.78
C ASN A 21 -3.38 10.78 17.01
N LYS A 22 -2.77 9.68 17.49
CA LYS A 22 -3.44 8.37 17.68
C LYS A 22 -4.24 7.95 16.44
N SER A 23 -3.64 8.10 15.26
CA SER A 23 -4.31 7.86 13.98
C SER A 23 -3.97 6.48 13.41
N PRO A 24 -4.98 5.66 13.03
CA PRO A 24 -4.76 4.38 12.34
C PRO A 24 -4.02 4.50 11.00
N LEU A 25 -3.84 5.71 10.46
CA LEU A 25 -3.10 5.96 9.22
C LEU A 25 -1.63 5.56 9.32
N GLY A 26 -1.10 5.48 10.55
CA GLY A 26 0.24 4.95 10.81
C GLY A 26 0.41 3.48 10.45
N TYR A 27 -0.66 2.67 10.43
CA TYR A 27 -0.56 1.23 10.17
C TYR A 27 -0.05 0.94 8.75
N PHE A 28 -0.70 1.53 7.74
CA PHE A 28 -0.23 1.41 6.36
C PHE A 28 1.15 2.08 6.18
N ALA A 29 1.37 3.25 6.79
CA ALA A 29 2.64 3.96 6.67
C ALA A 29 3.83 3.13 7.16
N CYS A 30 3.69 2.39 8.27
CA CYS A 30 4.72 1.46 8.76
C CYS A 30 5.01 0.33 7.75
N THR A 31 3.97 -0.34 7.26
CA THR A 31 4.12 -1.42 6.27
C THR A 31 4.76 -0.94 4.98
N TYR A 32 4.35 0.24 4.50
CA TYR A 32 4.92 0.84 3.30
C TYR A 32 6.40 1.20 3.51
N ARG A 33 6.73 1.87 4.61
CA ARG A 33 8.12 2.22 4.95
C ARG A 33 9.04 0.99 4.97
N ALA A 34 8.59 -0.10 5.60
CA ALA A 34 9.35 -1.34 5.66
C ALA A 34 9.62 -1.90 4.25
N THR A 35 8.63 -1.85 3.36
CA THR A 35 8.75 -2.30 1.97
C THR A 35 9.72 -1.42 1.18
N THR A 36 9.60 -0.10 1.30
CA THR A 36 10.49 0.88 0.66
C THR A 36 11.95 0.71 1.08
N ALA A 37 12.22 0.46 2.37
CA ALA A 37 13.58 0.19 2.85
C ALA A 37 14.18 -1.07 2.21
N GLN A 38 13.39 -2.13 2.02
CA GLN A 38 13.86 -3.34 1.33
C GLN A 38 14.09 -3.12 -0.17
N VAL A 39 13.29 -2.27 -0.81
CA VAL A 39 13.53 -1.86 -2.21
C VAL A 39 14.85 -1.10 -2.32
N LEU A 40 15.12 -0.14 -1.43
CA LEU A 40 16.39 0.58 -1.36
C LEU A 40 17.57 -0.38 -1.26
N ARG A 41 17.53 -1.33 -0.31
CA ARG A 41 18.59 -2.33 -0.15
C ARG A 41 18.83 -3.15 -1.43
N ASN A 42 17.78 -3.55 -2.13
CA ASN A 42 17.92 -4.31 -3.37
C ASN A 42 18.52 -3.47 -4.51
N ILE A 43 18.23 -2.17 -4.55
CA ILE A 43 18.84 -1.19 -5.47
C ILE A 43 20.34 -1.05 -5.17
N GLU A 44 20.72 -0.91 -3.90
CA GLU A 44 22.13 -0.82 -3.47
C GLU A 44 22.92 -2.09 -3.82
N LEU A 45 22.28 -3.26 -3.67
CA LEU A 45 22.82 -4.55 -4.08
C LEU A 45 22.78 -4.80 -5.61
N LYS A 46 22.41 -3.79 -6.40
CA LYS A 46 22.33 -3.82 -7.87
C LYS A 46 21.49 -4.98 -8.40
N LYS A 47 20.37 -5.29 -7.73
CA LYS A 47 19.53 -6.43 -8.09
C LYS A 47 18.64 -6.15 -9.30
N PHE A 48 18.44 -4.92 -9.73
CA PHE A 48 17.59 -4.60 -10.90
C PHE A 48 18.40 -4.44 -12.19
N GLU A 49 17.76 -4.63 -13.35
CA GLU A 49 18.35 -4.37 -14.67
C GLU A 49 18.73 -2.89 -14.80
N ASP A 50 17.89 -1.98 -14.30
CA ASP A 50 18.15 -0.53 -14.25
C ASP A 50 17.83 0.04 -12.86
N ASN A 51 18.80 -0.04 -11.95
CA ASN A 51 18.67 0.46 -10.57
C ASN A 51 18.35 1.97 -10.51
N PRO A 52 18.99 2.86 -11.31
CA PRO A 52 18.60 4.28 -11.36
C PRO A 52 17.15 4.51 -11.78
N ARG A 53 16.60 3.72 -12.71
CA ARG A 53 15.17 3.77 -13.06
C ARG A 53 14.29 3.32 -11.91
N MET A 54 14.69 2.30 -11.18
CA MET A 54 13.93 1.84 -10.01
C MET A 54 13.91 2.88 -8.89
N VAL A 55 14.98 3.65 -8.68
CA VAL A 55 14.97 4.81 -7.77
C VAL A 55 13.94 5.83 -8.21
N ARG A 56 13.92 6.21 -9.50
CA ARG A 56 12.91 7.17 -10.00
C ARG A 56 11.49 6.63 -9.82
N MET A 57 11.28 5.34 -10.07
CA MET A 57 9.96 4.71 -9.95
C MET A 57 9.49 4.71 -8.50
N ASP A 58 10.37 4.35 -7.56
CA ASP A 58 10.05 4.33 -6.13
C ASP A 58 9.73 5.74 -5.59
N VAL A 59 10.52 6.74 -5.99
CA VAL A 59 10.28 8.15 -5.63
C VAL A 59 8.97 8.68 -6.22
N ASP A 60 8.70 8.44 -7.51
CA ASP A 60 7.44 8.85 -8.14
C ASP A 60 6.25 8.15 -7.47
N PHE A 61 6.40 6.87 -7.13
CA PHE A 61 5.39 6.08 -6.44
C PHE A 61 5.08 6.63 -5.06
N ALA A 62 6.11 6.93 -4.27
CA ALA A 62 5.98 7.52 -2.94
C ALA A 62 5.34 8.91 -2.97
N LEU A 63 5.72 9.75 -3.94
CA LEU A 63 5.18 11.10 -4.07
C LEU A 63 3.66 11.09 -4.24
N ARG A 64 3.09 10.10 -4.93
CA ARG A 64 1.63 10.02 -5.08
C ARG A 64 0.91 9.85 -3.74
N TYR A 65 1.43 8.98 -2.87
CA TYR A 65 0.89 8.82 -1.51
C TYR A 65 1.11 10.07 -0.66
N ILE A 66 2.33 10.62 -0.68
CA ILE A 66 2.70 11.77 0.16
C ILE A 66 1.95 13.04 -0.26
N ASP A 67 1.73 13.25 -1.55
CA ASP A 67 0.94 14.36 -2.07
C ASP A 67 -0.55 14.19 -1.73
N ALA A 68 -1.09 12.98 -1.83
CA ALA A 68 -2.47 12.69 -1.41
C ALA A 68 -2.66 12.94 0.09
N TRP A 69 -1.72 12.47 0.91
CA TRP A 69 -1.67 12.72 2.35
C TRP A 69 -1.63 14.22 2.65
N GLY A 70 -0.69 14.94 2.03
CA GLY A 70 -0.50 16.37 2.24
C GLY A 70 -1.69 17.21 1.76
N ALA A 71 -2.37 16.79 0.69
CA ALA A 71 -3.61 17.41 0.23
C ALA A 71 -4.74 17.21 1.24
N TYR A 72 -4.95 15.97 1.69
CA TYR A 72 -5.98 15.63 2.66
C TYR A 72 -5.81 16.38 3.98
N GLN A 73 -4.59 16.42 4.53
CA GLN A 73 -4.26 17.17 5.75
C GLN A 73 -4.57 18.67 5.65
N LYS A 74 -4.52 19.23 4.42
CA LYS A 74 -4.83 20.65 4.15
C LYS A 74 -6.28 20.88 3.74
N GLY A 75 -7.15 19.87 3.83
CA GLY A 75 -8.54 19.94 3.36
C GLY A 75 -8.67 20.13 1.84
N LYS A 76 -7.62 19.82 1.08
CA LYS A 76 -7.62 19.89 -0.39
C LYS A 76 -8.06 18.57 -1.00
N LYS A 77 -8.57 18.64 -2.22
CA LYS A 77 -8.98 17.46 -2.98
C LYS A 77 -7.77 16.56 -3.25
N CYS A 78 -7.88 15.29 -2.89
CA CYS A 78 -7.05 14.18 -3.37
C CYS A 78 -7.88 13.23 -4.23
N THR A 79 -7.27 12.17 -4.76
CA THR A 79 -8.02 11.11 -5.46
C THR A 79 -9.02 10.45 -4.51
N HIS A 80 -10.13 9.95 -5.07
CA HIS A 80 -11.25 9.46 -4.29
C HIS A 80 -10.89 8.20 -3.49
N SER A 81 -10.08 7.31 -4.07
CA SER A 81 -9.56 6.13 -3.36
C SER A 81 -8.74 6.51 -2.13
N TRP A 82 -7.81 7.47 -2.24
CA TRP A 82 -7.06 8.00 -1.11
C TRP A 82 -7.95 8.73 -0.10
N TYR A 83 -8.93 9.51 -0.57
CA TYR A 83 -9.90 10.17 0.31
C TYR A 83 -10.65 9.14 1.17
N LEU A 84 -11.17 8.06 0.58
CA LEU A 84 -11.84 6.99 1.32
C LEU A 84 -10.91 6.32 2.34
N THR A 85 -9.65 6.08 1.97
CA THR A 85 -8.63 5.54 2.89
C THR A 85 -8.41 6.46 4.09
N PHE A 86 -8.31 7.77 3.87
CA PHE A 86 -8.08 8.73 4.95
C PHE A 86 -9.30 8.98 5.82
N GLU A 87 -10.50 9.05 5.23
CA GLU A 87 -11.76 9.18 5.98
C GLU A 87 -12.02 7.94 6.84
N ALA A 88 -11.62 6.74 6.39
CA ALA A 88 -11.76 5.51 7.15
C ALA A 88 -11.08 5.58 8.52
N ALA A 89 -10.00 6.37 8.68
CA ALA A 89 -9.32 6.54 9.96
C ALA A 89 -10.17 7.22 11.04
N LYS A 90 -11.28 7.87 10.67
CA LYS A 90 -12.25 8.44 11.62
C LYS A 90 -13.24 7.41 12.14
N ASN A 91 -13.27 6.21 11.55
CA ASN A 91 -14.19 5.14 11.94
C ASN A 91 -13.50 4.17 12.90
N ASP A 92 -13.86 4.26 14.18
CA ASP A 92 -13.32 3.43 15.26
C ASP A 92 -13.78 1.97 15.22
N LYS A 93 -14.73 1.61 14.34
CA LYS A 93 -15.26 0.24 14.20
C LYS A 93 -14.47 -0.62 13.22
N LEU A 94 -13.51 -0.04 12.51
CA LEU A 94 -12.70 -0.76 11.53
C LEU A 94 -11.56 -1.51 12.22
N LEU A 95 -11.27 -2.72 11.71
CA LEU A 95 -10.11 -3.50 12.13
C LEU A 95 -8.82 -2.88 11.60
N ILE A 96 -7.69 -3.21 12.24
CA ILE A 96 -6.34 -2.81 11.79
C ILE A 96 -6.09 -3.20 10.32
N LEU A 97 -6.53 -4.41 9.93
CA LEU A 97 -6.41 -4.89 8.55
C LEU A 97 -7.20 -4.05 7.53
N HIS A 98 -8.32 -3.44 7.91
CA HIS A 98 -9.06 -2.56 6.99
C HIS A 98 -8.19 -1.36 6.62
N HIS A 99 -7.54 -0.73 7.60
CA HIS A 99 -6.68 0.44 7.36
C HIS A 99 -5.48 0.09 6.49
N ILE A 100 -4.84 -1.06 6.73
CA ILE A 100 -3.71 -1.53 5.92
C ILE A 100 -4.17 -1.82 4.48
N PHE A 101 -5.26 -2.56 4.30
CA PHE A 101 -5.76 -2.92 2.97
C PHE A 101 -6.29 -1.73 2.18
N LEU A 102 -6.88 -0.73 2.83
CA LEU A 102 -7.28 0.52 2.17
C LEU A 102 -6.07 1.28 1.62
N GLY A 103 -5.00 1.40 2.41
CA GLY A 103 -3.74 1.99 1.97
C GLY A 103 -3.09 1.20 0.83
N MET A 104 -3.00 -0.12 0.97
CA MET A 104 -2.48 -1.00 -0.08
C MET A 104 -3.31 -0.93 -1.37
N ASN A 105 -4.64 -0.84 -1.25
CA ASN A 105 -5.53 -0.72 -2.40
C ASN A 105 -5.26 0.59 -3.16
N ALA A 106 -5.26 1.74 -2.48
CA ALA A 106 -4.98 3.02 -3.12
C ALA A 106 -3.55 3.03 -3.71
N HIS A 107 -2.56 2.58 -2.95
CA HIS A 107 -1.18 2.64 -3.40
C HIS A 107 -0.92 1.66 -4.55
N ILE A 108 -1.33 0.38 -4.46
CA ILE A 108 -1.02 -0.60 -5.51
C ILE A 108 -1.93 -0.41 -6.74
N ASN A 109 -3.25 -0.30 -6.57
CA ASN A 109 -4.17 -0.31 -7.70
C ASN A 109 -4.21 1.02 -8.45
N LEU A 110 -4.06 2.15 -7.75
CA LEU A 110 -4.00 3.47 -8.38
C LEU A 110 -2.55 3.89 -8.69
N ASP A 111 -1.70 4.02 -7.66
CA ASP A 111 -0.44 4.74 -7.82
C ASP A 111 0.63 3.98 -8.61
N LEU A 112 0.72 2.66 -8.44
CA LEU A 112 1.84 1.86 -8.97
C LEU A 112 1.90 1.87 -10.50
N GLY A 113 0.76 1.67 -11.15
CA GLY A 113 0.69 1.65 -12.61
C GLY A 113 1.01 3.00 -13.24
N ILE A 114 0.51 4.07 -12.63
CA ILE A 114 0.75 5.45 -13.08
C ILE A 114 2.25 5.79 -12.94
N SER A 115 2.86 5.45 -11.82
CA SER A 115 4.28 5.71 -11.54
C SER A 115 5.20 4.92 -12.45
N ALA A 116 4.87 3.65 -12.72
CA ALA A 116 5.60 2.81 -13.68
C ALA A 116 5.57 3.42 -15.10
N ALA A 117 4.43 3.98 -15.52
CA ALA A 117 4.31 4.63 -16.81
C ALA A 117 5.03 5.98 -16.89
N ALA A 118 5.17 6.70 -15.77
CA ALA A 118 5.82 8.01 -15.70
C ALA A 118 7.34 7.94 -15.91
N VAL A 119 7.99 6.88 -15.43
CA VAL A 119 9.45 6.70 -15.53
C VAL A 119 9.95 6.16 -16.87
N MET A 120 9.03 5.85 -17.80
CA MET A 120 9.34 5.33 -19.12
C MET A 120 8.94 6.34 -20.21
N PRO A 121 9.67 6.40 -21.34
CA PRO A 121 9.24 7.20 -22.48
C PRO A 121 7.87 6.76 -23.02
N TYR A 122 7.19 7.69 -23.69
CA TYR A 122 5.88 7.44 -24.30
C TYR A 122 5.92 6.19 -25.19
N ARG A 123 4.96 5.27 -24.98
CA ARG A 123 4.83 3.97 -25.69
C ARG A 123 6.05 3.03 -25.56
N LYS A 124 6.91 3.22 -24.56
CA LYS A 124 8.12 2.38 -24.34
C LYS A 124 8.15 1.72 -22.96
N ILE A 125 7.01 1.24 -22.45
CA ILE A 125 6.90 0.63 -21.12
C ILE A 125 7.59 -0.75 -20.99
N ASN A 126 7.68 -1.52 -22.08
CA ASN A 126 8.09 -2.93 -22.04
C ASN A 126 9.45 -3.20 -21.37
N PRO A 127 10.51 -2.38 -21.54
CA PRO A 127 11.79 -2.58 -20.86
C PRO A 127 11.71 -2.50 -19.32
N LEU A 128 10.63 -1.98 -18.74
CA LEU A 128 10.41 -1.95 -17.28
C LEU A 128 9.85 -3.28 -16.75
N LYS A 129 9.23 -4.13 -17.59
CA LYS A 129 8.44 -5.29 -17.14
C LYS A 129 9.22 -6.24 -16.25
N LYS A 130 10.48 -6.52 -16.58
CA LYS A 130 11.30 -7.46 -15.80
C LYS A 130 11.56 -6.94 -14.39
N ASP A 131 12.00 -5.69 -14.26
CA ASP A 131 12.20 -5.07 -12.94
C ASP A 131 10.90 -4.91 -12.17
N PHE A 132 9.80 -4.56 -12.87
CA PHE A 132 8.47 -4.46 -12.29
C PHE A 132 8.02 -5.78 -11.64
N VAL A 133 8.26 -6.91 -12.32
CA VAL A 133 7.93 -8.24 -11.80
C VAL A 133 8.93 -8.67 -10.72
N LYS A 134 10.21 -8.30 -10.85
CA LYS A 134 11.26 -8.65 -9.87
C LYS A 134 10.97 -8.07 -8.48
N ILE A 135 10.34 -6.91 -8.38
CA ILE A 135 9.89 -6.37 -7.09
C ILE A 135 8.99 -7.37 -6.33
N ASN A 136 8.23 -8.24 -7.02
CA ASN A 136 7.39 -9.23 -6.34
C ASN A 136 8.19 -10.14 -5.42
N SER A 137 9.42 -10.53 -5.79
CA SER A 137 10.26 -11.36 -4.92
C SER A 137 10.76 -10.59 -3.71
N VAL A 138 10.99 -9.28 -3.85
CA VAL A 138 11.34 -8.39 -2.73
C VAL A 138 10.17 -8.27 -1.75
N ILE A 139 8.96 -8.06 -2.27
CA ILE A 139 7.73 -7.99 -1.44
C ILE A 139 7.48 -9.34 -0.75
N ALA A 140 7.59 -10.46 -1.46
CA ALA A 140 7.41 -11.78 -0.86
C ALA A 140 8.40 -12.02 0.30
N SER A 141 9.63 -11.52 0.21
CA SER A 141 10.64 -11.67 1.26
C SER A 141 10.36 -10.86 2.54
N ILE A 142 9.53 -9.81 2.45
CA ILE A 142 9.12 -9.02 3.63
C ILE A 142 7.76 -9.45 4.17
N ASN A 143 6.89 -10.06 3.36
CA ASN A 143 5.54 -10.48 3.76
C ASN A 143 5.54 -11.32 5.04
N GLN A 144 6.51 -12.23 5.21
CA GLN A 144 6.64 -13.02 6.43
C GLN A 144 6.88 -12.13 7.66
N ASN A 145 7.77 -11.14 7.58
CA ASN A 145 8.05 -10.22 8.70
C ASN A 145 6.85 -9.32 9.01
N VAL A 146 6.11 -8.87 7.99
CA VAL A 146 4.87 -8.09 8.19
C VAL A 146 3.82 -8.96 8.87
N GLN A 147 3.65 -10.21 8.44
CA GLN A 147 2.72 -11.18 9.04
C GLN A 147 3.08 -11.48 10.51
N GLU A 148 4.36 -11.71 10.81
CA GLU A 148 4.84 -11.92 12.18
C GLU A 148 4.49 -10.73 13.09
N LYS A 149 4.64 -9.49 12.61
CA LYS A 149 4.25 -8.30 13.38
C LYS A 149 2.75 -8.09 13.47
N LEU A 150 1.98 -8.46 12.45
CA LEU A 150 0.52 -8.45 12.53
C LEU A 150 0.01 -9.48 13.54
N ASN A 151 0.66 -10.64 13.66
CA ASN A 151 0.35 -11.66 14.67
C ASN A 151 0.61 -11.20 16.12
N GLU A 152 1.54 -10.26 16.33
CA GLU A 152 1.78 -9.67 17.66
C GLU A 152 0.66 -8.67 18.06
N ILE A 153 -0.09 -8.15 17.08
CA ILE A 153 -1.11 -7.12 17.27
C ILE A 153 -2.52 -7.71 17.26
N PHE A 154 -2.72 -8.82 16.54
CA PHE A 154 -3.97 -9.55 16.40
C PHE A 154 -3.79 -11.02 16.84
N TYR A 155 -4.69 -11.52 17.70
CA TYR A 155 -4.66 -12.89 18.23
C TYR A 155 -5.53 -13.86 17.40
N PRO A 156 -5.09 -15.12 17.21
CA PRO A 156 -4.07 -15.55 16.26
C PRO A 156 -4.65 -15.63 14.82
N ILE A 157 -3.78 -15.56 13.81
CA ILE A 157 -4.12 -15.96 12.43
C ILE A 157 -4.85 -17.32 12.39
N ASP A 158 -4.68 -18.21 13.36
CA ASP A 158 -5.44 -19.46 13.53
C ASP A 158 -6.98 -19.35 13.37
N LEU A 159 -7.60 -18.21 13.72
CA LEU A 159 -9.05 -18.01 13.49
C LEU A 159 -9.35 -17.62 12.04
N LEU A 160 -8.49 -16.82 11.41
CA LEU A 160 -8.55 -16.56 9.97
C LEU A 160 -8.22 -17.83 9.18
N ASP A 161 -7.27 -18.65 9.64
CA ASP A 161 -6.90 -19.94 9.06
C ASP A 161 -8.03 -20.96 9.20
N LYS A 162 -8.83 -20.91 10.28
CA LYS A 162 -10.07 -21.69 10.39
C LYS A 162 -11.17 -21.19 9.46
N ILE A 163 -11.18 -19.89 9.13
CA ILE A 163 -12.13 -19.28 8.18
C ILE A 163 -11.68 -19.50 6.72
N SER A 164 -10.36 -19.60 6.46
CA SER A 164 -9.76 -19.75 5.12
C SER A 164 -9.23 -21.15 4.81
N ASN A 165 -9.33 -22.09 5.75
CA ASN A 165 -8.73 -23.43 5.70
C ASN A 165 -7.21 -23.42 5.50
N GLY A 166 -6.47 -22.61 6.26
CA GLY A 166 -4.99 -22.58 6.23
C GLY A 166 -4.41 -21.91 4.98
N LYS A 167 -5.15 -20.99 4.35
CA LYS A 167 -4.78 -20.34 3.08
C LYS A 167 -4.60 -18.84 3.20
N ASP A 168 -4.54 -18.26 4.40
CA ASP A 168 -4.51 -16.80 4.59
C ASP A 168 -3.35 -16.13 3.86
N ASN A 169 -2.16 -16.73 3.95
CA ASN A 169 -0.98 -16.27 3.22
C ASN A 169 -1.20 -16.33 1.71
N ALA A 170 -1.85 -17.38 1.22
CA ALA A 170 -2.19 -17.52 -0.19
C ALA A 170 -3.23 -16.48 -0.64
N VAL A 171 -4.18 -16.08 0.22
CA VAL A 171 -5.20 -15.07 -0.12
C VAL A 171 -4.60 -13.66 -0.18
N LEU A 172 -3.76 -13.29 0.79
CA LEU A 172 -3.07 -12.00 0.78
C LEU A 172 -2.07 -11.91 -0.38
N ASP A 173 -1.24 -12.94 -0.58
CA ASP A 173 -0.30 -12.99 -1.70
C ASP A 173 -1.04 -13.01 -3.05
N PHE A 174 -2.18 -13.70 -3.15
CA PHE A 174 -3.03 -13.66 -4.33
C PHE A 174 -3.62 -12.27 -4.59
N ALA A 175 -4.13 -11.59 -3.56
CA ALA A 175 -4.69 -10.25 -3.69
C ALA A 175 -3.62 -9.24 -4.14
N ILE A 176 -2.43 -9.28 -3.54
CA ILE A 176 -1.29 -8.45 -3.95
C ILE A 176 -0.88 -8.77 -5.39
N SER A 177 -0.78 -10.05 -5.75
CA SER A 177 -0.41 -10.49 -7.11
C SER A 177 -1.41 -9.98 -8.15
N ARG A 178 -2.72 -10.13 -7.91
CA ARG A 178 -3.80 -9.62 -8.77
C ARG A 178 -3.78 -8.10 -8.88
N ALA A 179 -3.60 -7.39 -7.76
CA ALA A 179 -3.48 -5.93 -7.75
C ALA A 179 -2.27 -5.48 -8.59
N ARG A 180 -1.13 -6.18 -8.48
CA ARG A 180 0.07 -5.86 -9.27
C ARG A 180 -0.11 -6.15 -10.76
N GLU A 181 -0.80 -7.22 -11.13
CA GLU A 181 -1.16 -7.46 -12.53
C GLU A 181 -2.07 -6.36 -13.09
N ALA A 182 -3.11 -5.96 -12.34
CA ALA A 182 -3.98 -4.85 -12.71
C ALA A 182 -3.21 -3.53 -12.85
N SER A 183 -2.27 -3.27 -11.94
CA SER A 183 -1.40 -2.09 -12.00
C SER A 183 -0.45 -2.14 -13.20
N TRP A 184 0.03 -3.32 -13.62
CA TRP A 184 0.82 -3.44 -14.85
C TRP A 184 -0.02 -3.14 -16.09
N THR A 185 -1.26 -3.65 -16.15
CA THR A 185 -2.20 -3.30 -17.22
C THR A 185 -2.44 -1.79 -17.25
N THR A 186 -2.61 -1.17 -16.08
CA THR A 186 -2.71 0.30 -15.95
C THR A 186 -1.46 1.00 -16.49
N ALA A 187 -0.26 0.52 -16.18
CA ALA A 187 0.99 1.08 -16.69
C ALA A 187 1.05 1.02 -18.23
N VAL A 188 0.63 -0.10 -18.82
CA VAL A 188 0.57 -0.27 -20.27
C VAL A 188 -0.44 0.69 -20.91
N ILE A 189 -1.66 0.77 -20.36
CA ILE A 189 -2.70 1.70 -20.85
C ILE A 189 -2.20 3.14 -20.74
N HIS A 190 -1.72 3.54 -19.57
CA HIS A 190 -1.28 4.91 -19.31
C HIS A 190 -0.07 5.32 -20.16
N SER A 191 0.91 4.42 -20.35
CA SER A 191 2.09 4.66 -21.20
C SER A 191 1.71 4.88 -22.67
N ASN A 192 0.65 4.20 -23.15
CA ASN A 192 0.18 4.33 -24.52
C ASN A 192 -0.84 5.47 -24.72
N THR A 193 -1.40 6.01 -23.64
CA THR A 193 -2.38 7.09 -23.66
C THR A 193 -1.72 8.45 -23.94
N PRO A 194 -2.20 9.22 -24.94
CA PRO A 194 -1.74 10.59 -25.19
C PRO A 194 -1.86 11.48 -23.95
N LYS A 195 -0.94 12.43 -23.77
CA LYS A 195 -0.85 13.24 -22.55
C LYS A 195 -2.18 13.91 -22.15
N PHE A 196 -2.95 14.41 -23.12
CA PHE A 196 -4.22 15.11 -22.86
C PHE A 196 -5.35 14.19 -22.33
N LEU A 197 -5.21 12.86 -22.43
CA LEU A 197 -6.18 11.88 -21.90
C LEU A 197 -5.68 11.17 -20.64
N ARG A 198 -4.44 11.44 -20.19
CA ARG A 198 -3.83 10.71 -19.08
C ARG A 198 -4.58 10.91 -17.76
N GLU A 199 -5.02 12.14 -17.48
CA GLU A 199 -5.83 12.43 -16.30
C GLU A 199 -7.15 11.66 -16.32
N SER A 200 -7.83 11.58 -17.46
CA SER A 200 -9.06 10.78 -17.59
C SER A 200 -8.83 9.29 -17.34
N VAL A 201 -7.68 8.75 -17.75
CA VAL A 201 -7.31 7.36 -17.41
C VAL A 201 -7.06 7.20 -15.92
N ILE A 202 -6.40 8.18 -15.29
CA ILE A 202 -6.19 8.19 -13.83
C ILE A 202 -7.55 8.22 -13.11
N ASP A 203 -8.50 9.04 -13.55
CA ASP A 203 -9.84 9.14 -12.96
C ASP A 203 -10.62 7.81 -13.06
N ILE A 204 -10.48 7.09 -14.19
CA ILE A 204 -11.11 5.77 -14.38
C ILE A 204 -10.50 4.74 -13.41
N VAL A 205 -9.17 4.74 -13.29
CA VAL A 205 -8.46 3.83 -12.36
C VAL A 205 -8.80 4.17 -10.91
N ASP A 206 -8.88 5.45 -10.56
CA ASP A 206 -9.27 5.92 -9.24
C ASP A 206 -10.71 5.51 -8.91
N TYR A 207 -11.65 5.65 -9.85
CA TYR A 207 -13.02 5.18 -9.67
C TYR A 207 -13.08 3.67 -9.39
N ALA A 208 -12.37 2.85 -10.16
CA ALA A 208 -12.30 1.40 -9.95
C ALA A 208 -11.67 1.07 -8.58
N THR A 209 -10.57 1.77 -8.23
CA THR A 209 -9.87 1.61 -6.95
C THR A 209 -10.76 2.00 -5.77
N ALA A 210 -11.54 3.08 -5.91
CA ALA A 210 -12.51 3.50 -4.90
C ALA A 210 -13.64 2.47 -4.73
N LYS A 211 -14.08 1.80 -5.80
CA LYS A 211 -15.04 0.68 -5.68
C LYS A 211 -14.47 -0.48 -4.86
N VAL A 212 -13.20 -0.82 -5.05
CA VAL A 212 -12.53 -1.82 -4.19
C VAL A 212 -12.48 -1.33 -2.74
N ALA A 213 -12.18 -0.05 -2.49
CA ALA A 213 -12.20 0.53 -1.14
C ALA A 213 -13.57 0.37 -0.45
N THR A 214 -14.67 0.57 -1.18
CA THR A 214 -16.02 0.34 -0.61
C THR A 214 -16.28 -1.11 -0.23
N GLN A 215 -15.68 -2.08 -0.95
CA GLN A 215 -15.80 -3.50 -0.62
C GLN A 215 -14.93 -3.89 0.57
N ILE A 216 -13.77 -3.23 0.74
CA ILE A 216 -12.94 -3.38 1.95
C ILE A 216 -13.70 -2.84 3.16
N LEU A 217 -14.30 -1.64 3.06
CA LEU A 217 -15.07 -1.03 4.15
C LEU A 217 -16.34 -1.80 4.52
N HIS A 218 -16.96 -2.46 3.54
CA HIS A 218 -18.22 -3.18 3.70
C HIS A 218 -18.12 -4.59 3.09
N PRO A 219 -17.40 -5.51 3.73
CA PRO A 219 -17.21 -6.86 3.19
C PRO A 219 -18.53 -7.62 3.21
N LYS A 220 -19.05 -7.98 2.03
CA LYS A 220 -20.35 -8.67 1.88
C LYS A 220 -20.40 -10.07 2.52
N LEU A 221 -19.24 -10.70 2.69
CA LEU A 221 -19.11 -12.09 3.15
C LEU A 221 -18.89 -12.21 4.66
N ILE A 222 -18.70 -11.09 5.37
CA ILE A 222 -18.41 -11.08 6.81
C ILE A 222 -19.53 -10.32 7.50
N SER A 223 -20.19 -10.96 8.47
CA SER A 223 -21.25 -10.30 9.23
C SER A 223 -20.69 -9.18 10.12
N SER A 224 -21.49 -8.15 10.40
CA SER A 224 -21.11 -7.07 11.33
C SER A 224 -20.78 -7.60 12.73
N LYS A 225 -21.45 -8.68 13.15
CA LYS A 225 -21.15 -9.37 14.41
C LYS A 225 -19.75 -9.98 14.39
N THR A 226 -19.39 -10.69 13.32
CA THR A 226 -18.05 -11.26 13.15
C THR A 226 -16.97 -10.18 13.16
N ILE A 227 -17.19 -9.04 12.51
CA ILE A 227 -16.26 -7.90 12.57
C ILE A 227 -16.12 -7.37 14.00
N SER A 228 -17.24 -7.22 14.71
CA SER A 228 -17.22 -6.79 16.11
C SER A 228 -16.49 -7.78 17.02
N ASP A 229 -16.69 -9.08 16.82
CA ASP A 229 -16.02 -10.13 17.59
C ASP A 229 -14.52 -10.10 17.33
N LEU A 230 -14.08 -10.01 16.06
CA LEU A 230 -12.67 -9.86 15.68
C LEU A 230 -12.05 -8.59 16.28
N ARG A 231 -12.80 -7.49 16.29
CA ARG A 231 -12.36 -6.22 16.89
C ARG A 231 -12.15 -6.33 18.39
N SER A 232 -12.95 -7.15 19.08
CA SER A 232 -12.75 -7.39 20.52
C SER A 232 -11.47 -8.17 20.83
N CYS A 233 -10.94 -8.91 19.84
CA CYS A 233 -9.71 -9.69 19.96
C CYS A 233 -8.44 -8.93 19.53
N GLU A 234 -8.56 -7.77 18.86
CA GLU A 234 -7.41 -6.97 18.43
C GLU A 234 -7.03 -5.90 19.46
N SER A 235 -5.74 -5.60 19.57
CA SER A 235 -5.25 -4.50 20.40
C SER A 235 -5.85 -3.17 19.94
N GLN A 236 -6.43 -2.41 20.88
CA GLN A 236 -7.03 -1.10 20.62
C GLN A 236 -6.05 0.07 20.84
N ASP A 237 -4.83 -0.22 21.29
CA ASP A 237 -3.80 0.79 21.51
C ASP A 237 -3.10 1.13 20.19
N ILE A 238 -3.61 2.17 19.52
CA ILE A 238 -3.12 2.60 18.20
C ILE A 238 -1.62 2.90 18.24
N VAL A 239 -1.12 3.55 19.28
CA VAL A 239 0.29 3.96 19.36
C VAL A 239 1.17 2.73 19.51
N LYS A 240 0.83 1.84 20.46
CA LYS A 240 1.55 0.58 20.65
C LYS A 240 1.52 -0.29 19.40
N ASN A 241 0.39 -0.36 18.70
CA ASN A 241 0.26 -1.11 17.45
C ASN A 241 1.16 -0.51 16.35
N ILE A 242 1.23 0.82 16.23
CA ILE A 242 2.16 1.48 15.31
C ILE A 242 3.60 1.16 15.67
N GLU A 243 3.97 1.15 16.96
CA GLU A 243 5.33 0.79 17.40
C GLU A 243 5.70 -0.66 17.05
N ILE A 244 4.76 -1.61 17.23
CA ILE A 244 4.96 -3.01 16.84
C ILE A 244 5.16 -3.12 15.31
N LEU A 245 4.34 -2.43 14.51
CA LEU A 245 4.51 -2.41 13.04
C LEU A 245 5.78 -1.67 12.61
N GLN A 246 6.19 -0.61 13.32
CA GLN A 246 7.42 0.12 13.03
C GLN A 246 8.66 -0.75 13.29
N ALA A 247 8.54 -1.74 14.17
CA ALA A 247 9.60 -2.72 14.45
C ALA A 247 9.74 -3.82 13.38
N ILE A 248 8.98 -3.80 12.29
CA ILE A 248 9.22 -4.65 11.11
C ILE A 248 10.65 -4.35 10.63
N LYS A 249 11.56 -5.30 10.88
CA LYS A 249 13.01 -5.08 10.87
C LYS A 249 13.48 -4.38 9.59
N ASN A 250 14.13 -3.24 9.79
CA ASN A 250 15.20 -2.74 8.92
C ASN A 250 16.35 -3.76 8.99
N VAL A 251 16.32 -4.82 8.17
CA VAL A 251 17.53 -5.63 7.91
C VAL A 251 18.21 -5.05 6.70
#